data_AF-A0A7C6ZAZ3-F1
#
_entry.id   AF-A0A7C6ZAZ3-F1
#
_cell.length_a   1.000
_cell.length_b   1.000
_cell.length_c   1.000
_cell.angle_alpha   90.00
_cell.angle_beta   90.00
_cell.angle_gamma   90.00
#
_symmetry.space_group_name_H-M   'P 1'
#
loop_
_entity.id
_entity.type
_entity.pdbx_description
1 polymer ?
#
loop_
_entity_poly.entity_id
_entity_poly.type
_entity_poly.pdbx_seq_one_letter_code
_entity_poly.pdbx_strand_id
1 'polypeptide(L)'
;MEDFVYTTVPGKIGALLSKISEVGVPQRATGKWLQSIGLTSSNDRSLLRVLEHLGFTDSSGSPGELWREYRGSEGKQALGSAIRRAYTQLYDTYPEAHTRSREELRAFFSSHSKAGKGAINYMVSTFLELCKVAGMNSERRIEVPIAGANGQGPNDKPACETISGMLPRGFAVNVNIQLTLPETTDEKVYDTFFSAMRRHLLMGDV
;
A
#
# COMPACT_ATOMS: atom_id res chain seq x y z
N MET A 1 4.06 -10.61 -24.91
CA MET A 1 3.20 -10.15 -23.81
C MET A 1 4.04 -10.24 -22.55
N GLU A 2 4.32 -9.10 -21.94
CA GLU A 2 5.06 -9.06 -20.67
C GLU A 2 4.13 -9.33 -19.50
N ASP A 3 4.62 -10.09 -18.53
CA ASP A 3 3.95 -10.25 -17.26
C ASP A 3 4.34 -9.07 -16.36
N PHE A 4 3.48 -8.05 -16.33
CA PHE A 4 3.66 -6.93 -15.41
C PHE A 4 3.48 -7.40 -13.97
N VAL A 5 4.50 -7.19 -13.15
CA VAL A 5 4.46 -7.60 -11.75
C VAL A 5 3.64 -6.61 -10.93
N TYR A 6 2.82 -7.13 -10.04
CA TYR A 6 2.04 -6.34 -9.09
C TYR A 6 2.16 -6.90 -7.68
N THR A 7 1.88 -6.04 -6.70
CA THR A 7 1.68 -6.46 -5.31
C THR A 7 0.22 -6.25 -4.90
N THR A 8 -0.28 -7.14 -4.05
CA THR A 8 -1.61 -7.01 -3.44
C THR A 8 -1.64 -5.95 -2.33
N VAL A 9 -0.46 -5.48 -1.89
CA VAL A 9 -0.28 -4.51 -0.80
C VAL A 9 0.56 -3.30 -1.26
N PRO A 10 0.10 -2.51 -2.25
CA PRO A 10 0.87 -1.39 -2.81
C PRO A 10 1.24 -0.33 -1.76
N GLY A 11 0.37 -0.08 -0.78
CA GLY A 11 0.65 0.87 0.30
C GLY A 11 1.82 0.49 1.23
N LYS A 12 2.29 -0.77 1.19
CA LYS A 12 3.46 -1.22 1.97
C LYS A 12 4.78 -1.08 1.22
N ILE A 13 4.78 -0.68 -0.05
CA ILE A 13 5.99 -0.49 -0.86
C ILE A 13 6.90 0.57 -0.25
N GLY A 14 6.34 1.70 0.17
CA GLY A 14 7.10 2.75 0.84
C GLY A 14 7.77 2.25 2.12
N ALA A 15 7.01 1.57 2.98
CA ALA A 15 7.55 1.01 4.23
C ALA A 15 8.65 -0.04 3.98
N LEU A 16 8.48 -0.90 2.98
CA LEU A 16 9.50 -1.88 2.57
C LEU A 16 10.79 -1.19 2.14
N LEU A 17 10.70 -0.22 1.23
CA LEU A 17 11.87 0.48 0.69
C LEU A 17 12.57 1.29 1.80
N SER A 18 11.83 1.97 2.67
CA SER A 18 12.42 2.61 3.86
C SER A 18 13.16 1.61 4.74
N LYS A 19 12.59 0.42 4.98
CA LYS A 19 13.27 -0.63 5.74
C LYS A 19 14.53 -1.14 5.05
N ILE A 20 14.57 -1.23 3.72
CA ILE A 20 15.77 -1.62 2.97
C ILE A 20 16.93 -0.63 3.21
N SER A 21 16.65 0.66 3.35
CA SER A 21 17.66 1.66 3.71
C SER A 21 18.10 1.52 5.17
N GLU A 22 17.15 1.32 6.09
CA GLU A 22 17.42 1.24 7.55
C GLU A 22 18.14 -0.04 7.99
N VAL A 23 17.76 -1.21 7.46
CA VAL A 23 18.24 -2.53 7.94
C VAL A 23 19.42 -3.04 7.13
N GLY A 24 20.30 -3.83 7.77
CA GLY A 24 21.43 -4.47 7.10
C GLY A 24 21.03 -5.32 5.88
N VAL A 25 21.95 -5.46 4.92
CA VAL A 25 21.72 -6.28 3.72
C VAL A 25 21.55 -7.75 4.13
N PRO A 26 20.40 -8.39 3.88
CA PRO A 26 20.18 -9.78 4.25
C PRO A 26 20.99 -10.72 3.33
N GLN A 27 21.33 -11.90 3.83
CA GLN A 27 21.87 -12.98 2.98
C GLN A 27 20.88 -13.35 1.86
N ARG A 28 19.57 -13.41 2.19
CA ARG A 28 18.48 -13.64 1.23
C ARG A 28 17.21 -12.89 1.66
N ALA A 29 16.69 -12.07 0.76
CA ALA A 29 15.40 -11.40 0.90
C ALA A 29 14.25 -12.38 0.61
N THR A 30 13.91 -13.19 1.61
CA THR A 30 12.81 -14.18 1.54
C THR A 30 11.60 -13.73 2.36
N GLY A 31 10.53 -14.53 2.36
CA GLY A 31 9.37 -14.28 3.23
C GLY A 31 9.73 -14.24 4.73
N LYS A 32 10.77 -14.98 5.16
CA LYS A 32 11.28 -14.91 6.54
C LYS A 32 11.95 -13.56 6.82
N TRP A 33 12.67 -13.02 5.84
CA TRP A 33 13.26 -11.68 5.96
C TRP A 33 12.18 -10.61 6.05
N LEU A 34 11.13 -10.67 5.21
CA LEU A 34 9.99 -9.76 5.32
C LEU A 34 9.36 -9.78 6.72
N GLN A 35 9.16 -10.96 7.29
CA GLN A 35 8.66 -11.10 8.67
C GLN A 35 9.60 -10.43 9.69
N SER A 36 10.92 -10.57 9.52
CA SER A 36 11.91 -9.97 10.44
C SER A 36 11.90 -8.44 10.44
N ILE A 37 11.49 -7.80 9.33
CA ILE A 37 11.41 -6.34 9.20
C ILE A 37 10.01 -5.78 9.50
N GLY A 38 9.07 -6.62 9.97
CA GLY A 38 7.71 -6.23 10.37
C GLY A 38 6.63 -6.44 9.29
N LEU A 39 6.95 -7.06 8.16
CA LEU A 39 6.00 -7.40 7.09
C LEU A 39 5.59 -8.86 7.18
N THR A 40 4.65 -9.15 8.10
CA THR A 40 4.28 -10.52 8.49
C THR A 40 3.08 -11.11 7.75
N SER A 41 2.36 -10.31 6.97
CA SER A 41 1.12 -10.76 6.31
C SER A 41 1.41 -11.71 5.14
N SER A 42 0.55 -12.69 4.91
CA SER A 42 0.69 -13.61 3.76
C SER A 42 0.78 -12.88 2.41
N ASN A 43 0.04 -11.77 2.29
CA ASN A 43 0.03 -10.90 1.11
C ASN A 43 1.35 -10.14 0.90
N ASP A 44 2.15 -9.94 1.95
CA ASP A 44 3.42 -9.20 1.84
C ASP A 44 4.44 -9.96 0.98
N ARG A 45 4.25 -11.26 0.79
CA ARG A 45 5.08 -12.08 -0.12
C ARG A 45 5.04 -11.58 -1.56
N SER A 46 3.97 -10.91 -2.02
CA SER A 46 3.94 -10.34 -3.37
C SER A 46 4.92 -9.19 -3.55
N LEU A 47 5.40 -8.56 -2.47
CA LEU A 47 6.43 -7.53 -2.54
C LEU A 47 7.79 -8.09 -3.00
N LEU A 48 8.10 -9.36 -2.70
CA LEU A 48 9.34 -9.99 -3.16
C LEU A 48 9.41 -10.04 -4.68
N ARG A 49 8.29 -10.30 -5.35
CA ARG A 49 8.24 -10.28 -6.82
C ARG A 49 8.50 -8.90 -7.39
N VAL A 50 8.03 -7.84 -6.72
CA VAL A 50 8.31 -6.47 -7.12
C VAL A 50 9.80 -6.14 -6.97
N LEU A 51 10.43 -6.58 -5.87
CA LEU A 51 11.87 -6.43 -5.68
C LEU A 51 12.68 -7.16 -6.76
N GLU A 52 12.29 -8.39 -7.09
CA GLU A 52 12.91 -9.17 -8.16
C GLU A 52 12.78 -8.47 -9.51
N HIS A 53 11.58 -8.02 -9.86
CA HIS A 53 11.31 -7.35 -11.13
C HIS A 53 12.07 -6.04 -11.30
N LEU A 54 12.28 -5.29 -10.22
CA LEU A 54 13.07 -4.05 -10.23
C LEU A 54 14.58 -4.31 -10.24
N GLY A 55 15.04 -5.53 -9.94
CA GLY A 55 16.45 -5.88 -9.84
C GLY A 55 17.08 -5.63 -8.46
N PHE A 56 16.26 -5.45 -7.42
CA PHE A 56 16.75 -5.41 -6.03
C PHE A 56 17.29 -6.78 -5.60
N THR A 57 16.69 -7.85 -6.12
CA THR A 57 17.05 -9.22 -5.80
C THR A 57 17.09 -10.05 -7.07
N ASP A 58 17.97 -11.05 -7.09
CA ASP A 58 17.97 -12.08 -8.12
C ASP A 58 16.80 -13.08 -7.94
N SER A 59 16.58 -14.01 -8.88
CA SER A 59 15.61 -15.11 -8.75
C SER A 59 15.86 -16.00 -7.53
N SER A 60 17.09 -16.03 -7.01
CA SER A 60 17.42 -16.65 -5.73
C SER A 60 16.98 -15.85 -4.49
N GLY A 61 16.58 -14.59 -4.65
CA GLY A 61 16.31 -13.67 -3.55
C GLY A 61 17.58 -13.08 -2.93
N SER A 62 18.74 -13.22 -3.57
CA SER A 62 19.99 -12.62 -3.13
C SER A 62 20.02 -11.13 -3.52
N PRO A 63 20.37 -10.18 -2.62
CA PRO A 63 20.40 -8.76 -2.95
C PRO A 63 21.37 -8.43 -4.10
N GLY A 64 20.86 -7.70 -5.10
CA GLY A 64 21.60 -7.27 -6.27
C GLY A 64 22.35 -5.94 -6.08
N GLU A 65 22.84 -5.40 -7.19
CA GLU A 65 23.53 -4.10 -7.21
C GLU A 65 22.62 -2.94 -6.85
N LEU A 66 21.39 -2.92 -7.38
CA LEU A 66 20.38 -1.91 -7.09
C LEU A 66 20.10 -1.78 -5.58
N TRP A 67 20.16 -2.90 -4.84
CA TRP A 67 19.99 -2.86 -3.39
C TRP A 67 21.06 -2.00 -2.72
N ARG A 68 22.31 -2.12 -3.16
CA ARG A 68 23.42 -1.35 -2.60
C ARG A 68 23.33 0.12 -3.00
N GLU A 69 23.02 0.39 -4.27
CA GLU A 69 22.81 1.75 -4.78
C GLU A 69 21.67 2.46 -4.04
N TYR A 70 20.57 1.74 -3.77
CA TYR A 70 19.43 2.30 -3.06
C TYR A 70 19.75 2.73 -1.61
N ARG A 71 20.73 2.08 -0.97
CA ARG A 71 21.20 2.44 0.38
C ARG A 71 22.20 3.62 0.36
N GLY A 72 22.68 4.02 -0.81
CA GLY A 72 23.55 5.19 -0.97
C GLY A 72 22.79 6.52 -0.92
N SER A 73 23.52 7.63 -1.07
CA SER A 73 22.96 9.00 -1.13
C SER A 73 21.92 9.15 -2.25
N GLU A 74 22.19 8.54 -3.40
CA GLU A 74 21.37 8.69 -4.61
C GLU A 74 20.32 7.58 -4.78
N GLY A 75 19.87 6.97 -3.67
CA GLY A 75 18.99 5.80 -3.74
C GLY A 75 17.67 6.05 -4.45
N LYS A 76 17.07 7.24 -4.30
CA LYS A 76 15.85 7.65 -5.02
C LYS A 76 16.07 7.69 -6.54
N GLN A 77 17.22 8.18 -7.00
CA GLN A 77 17.56 8.25 -8.43
C GLN A 77 17.85 6.85 -9.00
N ALA A 78 18.54 6.00 -8.25
CA ALA A 78 18.78 4.61 -8.61
C ALA A 78 17.45 3.85 -8.78
N LEU A 79 16.50 4.05 -7.84
CA LEU A 79 15.15 3.49 -7.95
C LEU A 79 14.40 4.03 -9.17
N GLY A 80 14.44 5.33 -9.45
CA GLY A 80 13.81 5.92 -10.63
C GLY A 80 14.34 5.32 -11.93
N SER A 81 15.66 5.12 -12.02
CA SER A 81 16.31 4.47 -13.16
C SER A 81 15.93 3.01 -13.28
N ALA A 82 15.81 2.28 -12.16
CA ALA A 82 15.32 0.91 -12.14
C ALA A 82 13.85 0.80 -12.59
N ILE A 83 12.98 1.71 -12.17
CA ILE A 83 11.57 1.76 -12.60
C ILE A 83 11.50 1.99 -14.12
N ARG A 84 12.28 2.92 -14.67
CA ARG A 84 12.30 3.15 -16.13
C ARG A 84 12.72 1.90 -16.91
N ARG A 85 13.74 1.17 -16.41
CA ARG A 85 14.19 -0.09 -17.03
C ARG A 85 13.15 -1.22 -16.91
N ALA A 86 12.54 -1.38 -15.74
CA ALA A 86 11.55 -2.44 -15.50
C ALA A 86 10.25 -2.22 -16.29
N TYR A 87 9.84 -0.96 -16.48
CA TYR A 87 8.62 -0.58 -17.20
C TYR A 87 8.92 0.02 -18.58
N THR A 88 9.89 -0.54 -19.32
CA THR A 88 10.35 0.03 -20.60
C THR A 88 9.19 0.23 -21.59
N GLN A 89 8.32 -0.78 -21.80
CA GLN A 89 7.18 -0.65 -22.72
C GLN A 89 6.18 0.45 -22.34
N LEU A 90 6.01 0.70 -21.04
CA LEU A 90 5.15 1.77 -20.54
C LEU A 90 5.74 3.14 -20.87
N TYR A 91 7.06 3.30 -20.68
CA TYR A 91 7.76 4.55 -21.01
C TYR A 91 7.94 4.76 -22.52
N ASP A 92 8.04 3.70 -23.31
CA ASP A 92 8.04 3.76 -24.78
C ASP A 92 6.70 4.28 -25.32
N THR A 93 5.59 3.90 -24.66
CA THR A 93 4.25 4.37 -25.03
C THR A 93 3.93 5.75 -24.47
N TYR A 94 4.33 5.98 -23.21
CA TYR A 94 4.14 7.25 -22.51
C TYR A 94 5.49 7.74 -21.96
N PRO A 95 6.18 8.64 -22.67
CA PRO A 95 7.47 9.18 -22.22
C PRO A 95 7.43 9.73 -20.78
N GLU A 96 6.29 10.32 -20.42
CA GLU A 96 6.01 10.84 -19.07
C GLU A 96 5.01 9.97 -18.31
N ALA A 97 5.19 8.64 -18.32
CA ALA A 97 4.27 7.68 -17.68
C ALA A 97 3.98 7.99 -16.19
N HIS A 98 4.95 8.56 -15.49
CA HIS A 98 4.86 8.91 -14.08
C HIS A 98 3.93 10.09 -13.76
N THR A 99 3.50 10.87 -14.77
CA THR A 99 2.53 11.98 -14.63
C THR A 99 1.13 11.61 -15.14
N ARG A 100 0.96 10.40 -15.67
CA ARG A 100 -0.29 9.97 -16.29
C ARG A 100 -1.38 9.66 -15.27
N SER A 101 -2.62 9.81 -15.72
CA SER A 101 -3.80 9.48 -14.92
C SER A 101 -3.89 7.97 -14.66
N ARG A 102 -4.58 7.57 -13.59
CA ARG A 102 -4.83 6.15 -13.29
C ARG A 102 -5.58 5.46 -14.43
N GLU A 103 -6.46 6.19 -15.11
CA GLU A 103 -7.31 5.72 -16.19
C GLU A 103 -6.48 5.37 -17.44
N GLU A 104 -5.56 6.25 -17.84
CA GLU A 104 -4.62 6.01 -18.95
C GLU A 104 -3.72 4.81 -18.66
N LEU A 105 -3.13 4.77 -17.46
CA LEU A 105 -2.29 3.63 -17.03
C LEU A 105 -3.09 2.33 -17.04
N ARG A 106 -4.34 2.36 -16.56
CA ARG A 106 -5.23 1.19 -16.58
C ARG A 106 -5.48 0.70 -18.01
N ALA A 107 -5.77 1.62 -18.94
CA ALA A 107 -6.00 1.27 -20.34
C ALA A 107 -4.78 0.59 -20.96
N PHE A 108 -3.58 1.11 -20.68
CA PHE A 108 -2.32 0.53 -21.11
C PHE A 108 -2.09 -0.89 -20.58
N PHE A 109 -2.18 -1.08 -19.25
CA PHE A 109 -1.99 -2.39 -18.65
C PHE A 109 -3.06 -3.39 -19.11
N SER A 110 -4.28 -2.93 -19.38
CA SER A 110 -5.36 -3.78 -19.92
C SER A 110 -5.10 -4.23 -21.36
N SER A 111 -4.44 -3.41 -22.18
CA SER A 111 -4.10 -3.78 -23.56
C SER A 111 -2.84 -4.66 -23.66
N HIS A 112 -1.94 -4.54 -22.68
CA HIS A 112 -0.66 -5.27 -22.68
C HIS A 112 -0.63 -6.50 -21.76
N SER A 113 -1.63 -6.68 -20.88
CA SER A 113 -1.74 -7.82 -19.96
C SER A 113 -3.06 -8.59 -20.14
N LYS A 114 -3.03 -9.91 -19.89
CA LYS A 114 -4.23 -10.76 -19.82
C LYS A 114 -4.88 -10.78 -18.43
N ALA A 115 -4.37 -9.98 -17.50
CA ALA A 115 -4.83 -9.98 -16.12
C ALA A 115 -6.24 -9.39 -15.96
N GLY A 116 -6.99 -9.86 -14.95
CA GLY A 116 -8.33 -9.34 -14.66
C GLY A 116 -8.32 -7.90 -14.15
N LYS A 117 -9.48 -7.23 -14.16
CA LYS A 117 -9.66 -5.84 -13.72
C LYS A 117 -9.05 -5.53 -12.34
N GLY A 118 -9.11 -6.47 -11.40
CA GLY A 118 -8.52 -6.33 -10.06
C GLY A 118 -6.99 -6.34 -10.07
N ALA A 119 -6.37 -7.27 -10.80
CA ALA A 119 -4.92 -7.32 -10.95
C ALA A 119 -4.36 -6.08 -11.65
N ILE A 120 -5.06 -5.58 -12.69
CA ILE A 120 -4.70 -4.33 -13.36
C ILE A 120 -4.71 -3.14 -12.39
N ASN A 121 -5.71 -3.06 -11.49
CA ASN A 121 -5.73 -2.03 -10.45
C ASN A 121 -4.50 -2.10 -9.54
N TYR A 122 -4.08 -3.32 -9.17
CA TYR A 122 -2.87 -3.51 -8.37
C TYR A 122 -1.61 -3.16 -9.15
N MET A 123 -1.51 -3.46 -10.45
CA MET A 123 -0.39 -3.05 -11.31
C MET A 123 -0.24 -1.52 -11.32
N VAL A 124 -1.32 -0.80 -11.63
CA VAL A 124 -1.35 0.68 -11.64
C VAL A 124 -0.95 1.23 -10.27
N SER A 125 -1.52 0.70 -9.19
CA SER A 125 -1.23 1.18 -7.83
C SER A 125 0.21 0.88 -7.40
N THR A 126 0.76 -0.26 -7.82
CA THR A 126 2.18 -0.63 -7.57
C THR A 126 3.10 0.35 -8.27
N PHE A 127 2.87 0.63 -9.56
CA PHE A 127 3.66 1.59 -10.33
C PHE A 127 3.63 3.00 -9.72
N LEU A 128 2.45 3.51 -9.38
CA LEU A 128 2.31 4.85 -8.81
C LEU A 128 3.01 4.99 -7.45
N GLU A 129 2.89 4.00 -6.56
CA GLU A 129 3.60 4.03 -5.27
C GLU A 129 5.12 3.93 -5.47
N LEU A 130 5.61 3.17 -6.44
CA LEU A 130 7.04 3.14 -6.80
C LEU A 130 7.53 4.51 -7.28
N CYS A 131 6.80 5.16 -8.21
CA CYS A 131 7.14 6.50 -8.71
C CYS A 131 7.14 7.55 -7.60
N LYS A 132 6.22 7.45 -6.63
CA LYS A 132 6.15 8.31 -5.46
C LYS A 132 7.36 8.15 -4.54
N VAL A 133 7.79 6.92 -4.26
CA VAL A 133 8.99 6.67 -3.44
C VAL A 133 10.27 7.11 -4.15
N ALA A 134 10.34 6.95 -5.47
CA ALA A 134 11.44 7.44 -6.29
C ALA A 134 11.48 8.98 -6.41
N GLY A 135 10.45 9.69 -5.97
CA GLY A 135 10.36 11.15 -6.11
C GLY A 135 10.14 11.62 -7.55
N MET A 136 9.76 10.72 -8.47
CA MET A 136 9.54 11.07 -9.88
C MET A 136 8.26 11.88 -10.06
N ASN A 137 7.24 11.61 -9.24
CA ASN A 137 6.03 12.40 -9.19
C ASN A 137 6.26 13.62 -8.28
N SER A 138 7.02 14.58 -8.78
CA SER A 138 7.36 15.82 -8.08
C SER A 138 6.21 16.84 -8.17
N GLU A 139 5.06 16.53 -7.58
CA GLU A 139 4.37 17.59 -6.85
C GLU A 139 5.15 17.82 -5.56
N ARG A 140 5.78 19.00 -5.44
CA ARG A 140 6.57 19.42 -4.27
C ARG A 140 5.84 19.09 -2.97
N ARG A 141 6.17 17.96 -2.37
CA ARG A 141 5.84 17.68 -0.98
C ARG A 141 6.90 18.34 -0.13
N ILE A 142 6.56 19.49 0.44
CA ILE A 142 7.26 20.05 1.59
C ILE A 142 7.30 18.93 2.64
N GLU A 143 8.50 18.42 2.90
CA GLU A 143 8.76 17.55 4.05
C GLU A 143 8.48 18.37 5.31
N VAL A 144 7.39 18.07 5.99
CA VAL A 144 7.33 18.32 7.43
C VAL A 144 8.14 17.22 8.10
N PRO A 145 9.29 17.53 8.74
CA PRO A 145 10.10 16.54 9.41
C PRO A 145 9.34 16.06 10.64
N ILE A 146 9.00 14.78 10.67
CA ILE A 146 8.49 14.12 11.88
C ILE A 146 9.72 13.74 12.70
N ALA A 147 10.19 14.67 13.53
CA ALA A 147 11.09 14.37 14.63
C ALA A 147 10.31 13.71 15.78
N GLY A 148 10.94 12.72 16.41
CA GLY A 148 10.33 11.79 17.36
C GLY A 148 9.74 12.40 18.63
N ALA A 149 8.98 11.52 19.31
CA ALA A 149 8.30 11.68 20.58
C ALA A 149 9.10 12.43 21.68
N ASN A 150 8.45 13.36 22.39
CA ASN A 150 7.84 13.14 23.73
C ASN A 150 7.50 14.51 24.39
N GLY A 151 6.37 14.60 25.12
CA GLY A 151 6.21 15.54 26.25
C GLY A 151 5.47 16.88 26.04
N GLN A 152 4.28 16.95 26.66
CA GLN A 152 3.65 18.12 27.33
C GLN A 152 3.26 19.37 26.52
N GLY A 153 1.94 19.64 26.46
CA GLY A 153 1.37 20.92 26.03
C GLY A 153 1.26 21.96 27.17
N PRO A 154 0.78 23.16 26.84
CA PRO A 154 -0.43 23.71 27.47
C PRO A 154 -1.38 24.29 26.39
N ASN A 155 -2.55 23.69 26.18
CA ASN A 155 -3.85 24.06 26.76
C ASN A 155 -4.31 25.48 26.40
N ASP A 156 -5.21 25.57 25.42
CA ASP A 156 -6.43 26.38 25.57
C ASP A 156 -7.60 25.65 24.88
N LYS A 157 -8.72 25.59 25.59
CA LYS A 157 -9.91 24.73 25.42
C LYS A 157 -11.09 25.61 24.93
N PRO A 158 -12.16 25.07 24.31
CA PRO A 158 -13.15 24.20 25.00
C PRO A 158 -13.59 22.97 24.15
N ALA A 159 -13.46 21.74 24.65
CA ALA A 159 -14.48 20.96 25.37
C ALA A 159 -15.64 20.39 24.52
N CYS A 160 -15.51 19.12 24.11
CA CYS A 160 -16.54 18.10 24.29
C CYS A 160 -15.87 16.71 24.30
N GLU A 161 -16.39 15.84 25.17
CA GLU A 161 -15.71 14.67 25.74
C GLU A 161 -15.81 13.42 24.85
N THR A 162 -14.76 12.60 24.84
CA THR A 162 -14.91 11.16 24.59
C THR A 162 -14.03 10.43 25.60
N ILE A 163 -14.70 9.68 26.47
CA ILE A 163 -14.13 8.96 27.59
C ILE A 163 -13.27 7.82 27.04
N SER A 164 -11.97 7.86 27.35
CA SER A 164 -11.05 6.75 27.14
C SER A 164 -11.28 5.71 28.24
N GLY A 165 -11.97 4.63 27.89
CA GLY A 165 -12.01 3.41 28.69
C GLY A 165 -10.83 2.51 28.30
N MET A 166 -9.78 2.48 29.12
CA MET A 166 -8.84 1.37 29.14
C MET A 166 -9.58 0.09 29.54
N LEU A 167 -9.38 -1.02 28.80
CA LEU A 167 -9.46 -2.42 29.26
C LEU A 167 -8.89 -3.35 28.14
N PRO A 168 -8.54 -4.61 28.44
CA PRO A 168 -7.26 -5.23 28.13
C PRO A 168 -7.31 -6.11 26.87
N ARG A 169 -6.16 -6.70 26.53
CA ARG A 169 -5.98 -7.76 25.51
C ARG A 169 -7.20 -8.68 25.39
N GLY A 170 -7.92 -8.54 24.28
CA GLY A 170 -9.02 -9.39 23.84
C GLY A 170 -9.26 -9.14 22.36
N PHE A 171 -9.57 -10.19 21.61
CA PHE A 171 -9.73 -10.20 20.15
C PHE A 171 -10.45 -8.96 19.58
N ALA A 172 -9.79 -8.22 18.68
CA ALA A 172 -10.44 -7.21 17.86
C ALA A 172 -11.08 -7.89 16.64
N VAL A 173 -12.37 -8.21 16.74
CA VAL A 173 -13.14 -8.77 15.62
C VAL A 173 -13.62 -7.62 14.74
N ASN A 174 -12.97 -7.43 13.59
CA ASN A 174 -13.46 -6.54 12.54
C ASN A 174 -14.43 -7.32 11.66
N VAL A 175 -15.74 -7.11 11.84
CA VAL A 175 -16.79 -7.72 11.01
C VAL A 175 -17.15 -6.78 9.86
N ASN A 176 -16.98 -7.23 8.63
CA ASN A 176 -17.50 -6.54 7.44
C ASN A 176 -18.84 -7.18 7.05
N ILE A 177 -19.94 -6.44 7.22
CA ILE A 177 -21.30 -6.94 6.97
C ILE A 177 -21.81 -6.27 5.68
N GLN A 178 -22.04 -7.07 4.64
CA GLN A 178 -22.73 -6.63 3.42
C GLN A 178 -24.19 -7.04 3.49
N LEU A 179 -25.10 -6.07 3.54
CA LEU A 179 -26.54 -6.29 3.54
C LEU A 179 -27.12 -5.86 2.20
N THR A 180 -27.78 -6.78 1.51
CA THR A 180 -28.60 -6.48 0.33
C THR A 180 -30.01 -6.12 0.78
N LEU A 181 -30.43 -4.90 0.50
CA LEU A 181 -31.80 -4.44 0.74
C LEU A 181 -32.73 -5.12 -0.29
N PRO A 182 -33.86 -5.70 0.14
CA PRO A 182 -34.87 -6.19 -0.80
C PRO A 182 -35.57 -5.01 -1.50
N GLU A 183 -35.97 -5.22 -2.76
CA GLU A 183 -36.70 -4.23 -3.57
C GLU A 183 -38.16 -4.11 -3.09
N THR A 184 -38.35 -3.60 -1.87
CA THR A 184 -39.66 -3.24 -1.32
C THR A 184 -39.81 -1.72 -1.35
N THR A 185 -40.95 -1.21 -1.79
CA THR A 185 -41.24 0.24 -1.86
C THR A 185 -41.91 0.75 -0.57
N ASP A 186 -42.01 -0.08 0.46
CA ASP A 186 -42.73 0.26 1.70
C ASP A 186 -41.79 0.91 2.72
N GLU A 187 -41.99 2.21 2.97
CA GLU A 187 -41.16 3.04 3.86
C GLU A 187 -41.12 2.49 5.30
N LYS A 188 -42.23 1.87 5.76
CA LYS A 188 -42.33 1.30 7.11
C LYS A 188 -41.44 0.07 7.30
N VAL A 189 -41.18 -0.68 6.22
CA VAL A 189 -40.30 -1.86 6.27
C VAL A 189 -38.84 -1.42 6.45
N TYR A 190 -38.42 -0.33 5.80
CA TYR A 190 -37.09 0.24 6.00
C TYR A 190 -36.88 0.76 7.42
N ASP A 191 -37.86 1.50 7.97
CA ASP A 191 -37.75 2.05 9.32
C ASP A 191 -37.66 0.94 10.39
N THR A 192 -38.46 -0.12 10.22
CA THR A 192 -38.39 -1.31 11.08
C THR A 192 -37.05 -2.03 10.94
N PHE A 193 -36.54 -2.17 9.71
CA PHE A 193 -35.26 -2.82 9.43
C PHE A 193 -34.08 -2.09 10.07
N PHE A 194 -34.00 -0.77 9.93
CA PHE A 194 -32.94 0.04 10.55
C PHE A 194 -33.07 0.10 12.07
N SER A 195 -34.30 0.15 12.60
CA SER A 195 -34.56 0.07 14.03
C SER A 195 -34.11 -1.28 14.64
N ALA A 196 -34.36 -2.39 13.95
CA ALA A 196 -33.91 -3.72 14.36
C ALA A 196 -32.37 -3.85 14.28
N MET A 197 -31.75 -3.29 13.23
CA MET A 197 -30.29 -3.26 13.09
C MET A 197 -29.63 -2.47 14.22
N ARG A 198 -30.17 -1.30 14.56
CA ARG A 198 -29.66 -0.48 15.66
C ARG A 198 -29.77 -1.22 16.99
N ARG A 199 -30.87 -1.94 17.22
CA ARG A 199 -31.06 -2.74 18.43
C ARG A 199 -30.04 -3.87 18.53
N HIS A 200 -29.74 -4.60 17.45
CA HIS A 200 -28.91 -5.81 17.54
C HIS A 200 -27.41 -5.64 17.23
N LEU A 201 -27.00 -4.66 16.42
CA LEU A 201 -25.58 -4.46 16.08
C LEU A 201 -24.84 -3.53 17.04
N LEU A 202 -25.53 -2.56 17.65
CA LEU A 202 -24.90 -1.47 18.42
C LEU A 202 -25.14 -1.57 19.92
N MET A 203 -26.29 -2.11 20.33
CA MET A 203 -26.59 -2.43 21.72
C MET A 203 -26.65 -3.96 21.82
N GLY A 204 -25.52 -4.62 22.06
CA GLY A 204 -25.55 -6.05 22.34
C GLY A 204 -26.50 -6.33 23.50
N ASP A 205 -27.59 -7.06 23.24
CA ASP A 205 -28.39 -7.70 24.29
C ASP A 205 -27.46 -8.65 25.04
N VAL A 206 -27.22 -8.35 26.32
CA VAL A 206 -26.74 -9.31 27.34
C VAL A 206 -27.96 -10.04 27.89
#